data_AF-A0A960HND0-F1
#
_entry.id   AF-A0A960HND0-F1
#
_cell.length_a   1.000
_cell.length_b   1.000
_cell.length_c   1.000
_cell.angle_alpha   90.00
_cell.angle_beta   90.00
_cell.angle_gamma   90.00
#
_symmetry.space_group_name_H-M   'P 1'
#
loop_
_entity.id
_entity.type
_entity.pdbx_description
1 polymer ?
#
loop_
_entity_poly.entity_id
_entity_poly.type
_entity_poly.pdbx_seq_one_letter_code
_entity_poly.pdbx_strand_id
1 'polypeptide(L)'
;MPSASPPEHTPVQARTLAVLGAQGAERPTFDAELRHHLRAQLEAGLADVADDLGPDEVLSVSKHLLGQVHGCEVRLVAEEAADDPFTVTVPIARGAISHKAIELGIHWQGEPHPGDLVTEAMASLAATDHWLTDFLQTCSEAERAELRSTAGDRVAKFFECFPPLEPRWRPVTESSQVVELAGGRVRLRGKVDLTLGTARGTQAGKVIIDLKSGTPNPVHRDDLRFYALLDAIRVGIPPRLVASFYLDLGEARTEPVTVDLLETAVARTTDGIRRLTALRAGTTAPVHRPSPACRWCPVLATCEPGRAWIAADGD
;
A
#
# COMPACT_ATOMS: atom_id res chain seq x y z
N MET A 1 -18.54 -26.92 27.91
CA MET A 1 -17.29 -26.68 27.14
C MET A 1 -16.42 -25.79 28.00
N PRO A 2 -15.15 -26.13 28.26
CA PRO A 2 -14.29 -25.25 29.04
C PRO A 2 -14.13 -23.96 28.25
N SER A 3 -14.59 -22.87 28.85
CA SER A 3 -14.28 -21.51 28.44
C SER A 3 -12.77 -21.36 28.50
N ALA A 4 -12.08 -21.59 27.38
CA ALA A 4 -10.67 -21.23 27.27
C ALA A 4 -10.59 -19.74 27.57
N SER A 5 -9.89 -19.37 28.63
CA SER A 5 -9.54 -17.97 28.89
C SER A 5 -8.93 -17.41 27.61
N PRO A 6 -9.32 -16.19 27.19
CA PRO A 6 -8.69 -15.58 26.03
C PRO A 6 -7.17 -15.56 26.25
N PRO A 7 -6.37 -15.90 25.21
CA PRO A 7 -4.92 -15.91 25.35
C PRO A 7 -4.45 -14.54 25.87
N GLU A 8 -3.52 -14.56 26.82
CA GLU A 8 -2.95 -13.33 27.37
C GLU A 8 -2.16 -12.61 26.28
N HIS A 9 -2.59 -11.39 25.93
CA HIS A 9 -1.89 -10.56 24.97
C HIS A 9 -0.55 -10.09 25.54
N THR A 10 0.48 -10.06 24.70
CA THR A 10 1.71 -9.34 25.05
C THR A 10 1.43 -7.84 25.22
N PRO A 11 2.28 -7.08 25.93
CA PRO A 11 2.09 -5.64 26.08
C PRO A 11 2.00 -4.89 24.75
N VAL A 12 2.71 -5.34 23.72
CA VAL A 12 2.66 -4.72 22.39
C VAL A 12 1.35 -5.04 21.67
N GLN A 13 0.85 -6.28 21.75
CA GLN A 13 -0.45 -6.67 21.20
C GLN A 13 -1.59 -5.90 21.86
N ALA A 14 -1.54 -5.73 23.19
CA ALA A 14 -2.52 -4.94 23.93
C ALA A 14 -2.55 -3.47 23.49
N ARG A 15 -1.38 -2.84 23.28
CA ARG A 15 -1.29 -1.48 22.72
C ARG A 15 -1.84 -1.40 21.31
N THR A 16 -1.50 -2.36 20.45
CA THR A 16 -2.02 -2.45 19.08
C THR A 16 -3.55 -2.55 19.07
N LEU A 17 -4.14 -3.36 19.94
CA LEU A 17 -5.60 -3.44 20.09
C LEU A 17 -6.22 -2.14 20.58
N ALA A 18 -5.57 -1.45 21.52
CA ALA A 18 -6.07 -0.19 22.06
C ALA A 18 -6.16 0.90 20.99
N VAL A 19 -5.19 0.97 20.07
CA VAL A 19 -5.16 2.01 19.01
C VAL A 19 -5.96 1.61 17.77
N LEU A 20 -6.03 0.32 17.44
CA LEU A 20 -6.78 -0.16 16.28
C LEU A 20 -8.24 -0.47 16.61
N GLY A 21 -8.61 -0.69 17.87
CA GLY A 21 -9.97 -0.99 18.30
C GLY A 21 -10.87 0.26 18.30
N ALA A 22 -12.19 0.03 18.34
CA ALA A 22 -13.19 1.06 18.70
C ALA A 22 -14.51 0.38 19.05
N GLN A 23 -15.15 0.85 20.12
CA GLN A 23 -16.50 0.43 20.48
C GLN A 23 -17.52 1.03 19.53
N GLY A 24 -18.70 0.42 19.42
CA GLY A 24 -19.74 0.85 18.47
C GLY A 24 -20.16 2.31 18.63
N ALA A 25 -20.22 2.83 19.86
CA ALA A 25 -20.64 4.21 20.13
C ALA A 25 -19.58 5.27 19.74
N GLU A 26 -18.31 4.88 19.63
CA GLU A 26 -17.19 5.79 19.32
C GLU A 26 -16.96 5.94 17.81
N ARG A 27 -17.67 5.13 17.00
CA ARG A 27 -17.44 5.07 15.56
C ARG A 27 -18.08 6.25 14.85
N PRO A 28 -17.34 6.92 13.95
CA PRO A 28 -17.90 8.03 13.17
C PRO A 28 -18.99 7.54 12.22
N THR A 29 -19.92 8.43 11.93
CA THR A 29 -20.92 8.25 10.87
C THR A 29 -20.60 9.19 9.73
N PHE A 30 -20.88 8.75 8.51
CA PHE A 30 -20.66 9.53 7.30
C PHE A 30 -21.97 9.67 6.52
N ASP A 31 -22.09 10.77 5.78
CA ASP A 31 -23.21 10.94 4.86
C ASP A 31 -23.22 9.81 3.81
N ALA A 32 -24.39 9.24 3.53
CA ALA A 32 -24.57 8.19 2.53
C ALA A 32 -24.21 8.66 1.11
N GLU A 33 -24.33 9.97 0.85
CA GLU A 33 -24.03 10.59 -0.43
C GLU A 33 -22.54 10.94 -0.60
N LEU A 34 -21.71 10.82 0.45
CA LEU A 34 -20.30 11.20 0.40
C LEU A 34 -19.55 10.51 -0.75
N ARG A 35 -19.87 9.23 -1.01
CA ARG A 35 -19.28 8.47 -2.13
C ARG A 35 -19.51 9.12 -3.49
N HIS A 36 -20.69 9.71 -3.69
CA HIS A 36 -21.10 10.33 -4.94
C HIS A 36 -20.40 11.67 -5.11
N HIS A 37 -20.25 12.42 -4.01
CA HIS A 37 -19.49 13.67 -3.98
C HIS A 37 -18.00 13.45 -4.30
N LEU A 38 -17.34 12.50 -3.62
CA LEU A 38 -15.93 12.18 -3.85
C LEU A 38 -15.69 11.71 -5.29
N ARG A 39 -16.57 10.86 -5.82
CA ARG A 39 -16.49 10.40 -7.21
C ARG A 39 -16.69 11.57 -8.18
N ALA A 40 -17.70 12.40 -7.97
CA ALA A 40 -17.98 13.54 -8.84
C ALA A 40 -16.82 14.55 -8.86
N GLN A 41 -16.16 14.79 -7.72
CA GLN A 41 -14.97 15.64 -7.66
C GLN A 41 -13.80 15.05 -8.46
N LEU A 42 -13.56 13.74 -8.38
CA LEU A 42 -12.56 13.06 -9.22
C LEU A 42 -12.91 13.17 -10.71
N GLU A 43 -14.15 12.87 -11.09
CA GLU A 43 -14.60 12.93 -12.49
C GLU A 43 -14.47 14.36 -13.06
N ALA A 44 -14.94 15.36 -12.32
CA ALA A 44 -14.81 16.77 -12.71
C ALA A 44 -13.34 17.20 -12.78
N GLY A 45 -12.54 16.78 -11.80
CA GLY A 45 -11.11 17.03 -11.75
C GLY A 45 -10.32 16.36 -12.86
N LEU A 46 -10.86 15.35 -13.54
CA LEU A 46 -10.19 14.59 -14.61
C LEU A 46 -10.88 14.77 -15.98
N ALA A 47 -11.80 15.72 -16.11
CA ALA A 47 -12.63 15.88 -17.31
C ALA A 47 -11.81 16.10 -18.60
N ASP A 48 -10.67 16.78 -18.50
CA ASP A 48 -9.74 17.11 -19.59
C ASP A 48 -8.59 16.09 -19.75
N VAL A 49 -8.40 15.18 -18.78
CA VAL A 49 -7.34 14.16 -18.84
C VAL A 49 -7.54 13.20 -20.01
N ALA A 50 -8.78 13.00 -20.42
CA ALA A 50 -9.12 12.18 -21.58
C ALA A 50 -8.51 12.70 -22.89
N ASP A 51 -8.25 14.00 -22.99
CA ASP A 51 -7.71 14.62 -24.22
C ASP A 51 -6.21 14.32 -24.40
N ASP A 52 -5.48 14.09 -23.30
CA ASP A 52 -4.05 13.75 -23.29
C ASP A 52 -3.78 12.23 -23.45
N LEU A 53 -4.82 11.40 -23.39
CA LEU A 53 -4.71 9.94 -23.49
C LEU A 53 -4.99 9.48 -24.93
N GLY A 54 -4.25 8.48 -25.41
CA GLY A 54 -4.50 7.86 -26.72
C GLY A 54 -5.89 7.20 -26.82
N PRO A 55 -6.47 7.02 -28.01
CA PRO A 55 -7.88 6.58 -28.19
C PRO A 55 -8.27 5.31 -27.42
N ASP A 56 -7.38 4.33 -27.36
CA ASP A 56 -7.57 3.05 -26.65
C ASP A 56 -6.72 2.94 -25.37
N GLU A 57 -6.08 4.04 -24.96
CA GLU A 57 -5.24 4.07 -23.76
C GLU A 57 -6.11 4.08 -22.50
N VAL A 58 -5.79 3.16 -21.59
CA VAL A 58 -6.32 3.15 -20.22
C VAL A 58 -5.19 3.46 -19.26
N LEU A 59 -5.28 4.60 -18.59
CA LEU A 59 -4.32 5.00 -17.57
C LEU A 59 -4.61 4.25 -16.27
N SER A 60 -3.76 3.27 -15.94
CA SER A 60 -3.81 2.56 -14.67
C SER A 60 -2.93 3.25 -13.62
N VAL A 61 -3.53 3.83 -12.59
CA VAL A 61 -2.85 4.58 -11.53
C VAL A 61 -2.88 3.81 -10.21
N SER A 62 -1.71 3.67 -9.60
CA SER A 62 -1.51 3.04 -8.28
C SER A 62 -0.91 4.03 -7.28
N LYS A 63 -0.88 3.65 -5.99
CA LYS A 63 -0.16 4.42 -4.97
C LYS A 63 1.30 4.67 -5.33
N HIS A 64 1.96 3.71 -5.98
CA HIS A 64 3.36 3.80 -6.36
C HIS A 64 3.56 4.87 -7.44
N LEU A 65 2.72 4.86 -8.47
CA LEU A 65 2.77 5.84 -9.56
C LEU A 65 2.47 7.26 -9.04
N LEU A 66 1.48 7.40 -8.15
CA LEU A 66 1.22 8.68 -7.47
C LEU A 66 2.39 9.11 -6.57
N GLY A 67 3.10 8.18 -5.95
CA GLY A 67 4.31 8.46 -5.17
C GLY A 67 5.48 8.93 -6.05
N GLN A 68 5.65 8.33 -7.23
CA GLN A 68 6.71 8.70 -8.18
C GLN A 68 6.49 10.09 -8.77
N VAL A 69 5.28 10.40 -9.26
CA VAL A 69 4.98 11.70 -9.90
C VAL A 69 5.10 12.87 -8.93
N HIS A 70 4.57 12.74 -7.71
CA HIS A 70 4.75 13.77 -6.68
C HIS A 70 6.16 13.74 -6.06
N GLY A 71 6.88 12.64 -6.22
CA GLY A 71 8.25 12.43 -5.77
C GLY A 71 9.23 13.26 -6.58
N CYS A 72 9.61 12.81 -7.78
CA CYS A 72 10.47 13.55 -8.70
C CYS A 72 10.12 13.15 -10.14
N GLU A 73 9.58 14.09 -10.91
CA GLU A 73 9.05 13.82 -12.26
C GLU A 73 10.16 13.45 -13.24
N VAL A 74 11.36 14.00 -13.06
CA VAL A 74 12.54 13.66 -13.88
C VAL A 74 12.93 12.20 -13.68
N ARG A 75 12.87 11.70 -12.43
CA ARG A 75 13.13 10.29 -12.16
C ARG A 75 12.05 9.41 -12.77
N LEU A 76 10.77 9.77 -12.59
CA LEU A 76 9.65 9.05 -13.17
C LEU A 76 9.81 8.91 -14.70
N VAL A 77 10.04 10.02 -15.41
CA VAL A 77 10.20 10.00 -16.87
C VAL A 77 11.41 9.16 -17.29
N ALA A 78 12.52 9.24 -16.54
CA ALA A 78 13.69 8.42 -16.82
C ALA A 78 13.45 6.91 -16.57
N GLU A 79 12.71 6.56 -15.52
CA GLU A 79 12.31 5.18 -15.21
C GLU A 79 11.31 4.63 -16.25
N GLU A 80 10.38 5.45 -16.75
CA GLU A 80 9.44 5.06 -17.81
C GLU A 80 10.14 4.93 -19.18
N ALA A 81 11.15 5.74 -19.46
CA ALA A 81 11.91 5.70 -20.71
C ALA A 81 12.99 4.59 -20.72
N ALA A 82 13.38 4.09 -19.55
CA ALA A 82 14.30 2.98 -19.45
C ALA A 82 13.59 1.69 -19.88
N ASP A 83 14.04 1.10 -20.99
CA ASP A 83 13.59 -0.23 -21.45
C ASP A 83 14.28 -1.36 -20.67
N ASP A 84 14.77 -1.07 -19.46
CA ASP A 84 15.46 -2.04 -18.62
C ASP A 84 14.43 -3.01 -18.03
N PRO A 85 14.60 -4.33 -18.22
CA PRO A 85 13.75 -5.32 -17.60
C PRO A 85 13.76 -5.14 -16.08
N PHE A 86 12.57 -5.07 -15.47
CA PHE A 86 12.45 -5.04 -14.02
C PHE A 86 13.17 -6.26 -13.43
N THR A 87 14.29 -6.01 -12.76
CA THR A 87 15.11 -7.06 -12.15
C THR A 87 14.65 -7.29 -10.73
N VAL A 88 14.13 -8.50 -10.48
CA VAL A 88 13.78 -8.95 -9.14
C VAL A 88 15.04 -9.19 -8.34
N THR A 89 15.09 -8.63 -7.13
CA THR A 89 16.16 -8.84 -6.17
C THR A 89 15.62 -9.43 -4.87
N VAL A 90 16.48 -10.00 -4.03
CA VAL A 90 16.10 -10.52 -2.72
C VAL A 90 15.31 -9.50 -1.87
N PRO A 91 15.73 -8.22 -1.73
CA PRO A 91 14.97 -7.22 -0.99
C PRO A 91 13.55 -6.97 -1.51
N ILE A 92 13.36 -7.03 -2.84
CA ILE A 92 12.07 -6.86 -3.52
C ILE A 92 11.19 -8.08 -3.26
N ALA A 93 11.70 -9.29 -3.52
CA ALA A 93 10.96 -10.54 -3.35
C ALA A 93 10.54 -10.78 -1.90
N ARG A 94 11.41 -10.45 -0.93
CA ARG A 94 11.16 -10.56 0.51
C ARG A 94 9.84 -9.91 0.93
N GLY A 95 9.52 -8.73 0.40
CA GLY A 95 8.28 -8.02 0.76
C GLY A 95 7.03 -8.83 0.41
N ALA A 96 6.93 -9.27 -0.84
CA ALA A 96 5.80 -10.06 -1.31
C ALA A 96 5.71 -11.44 -0.63
N ILE A 97 6.84 -12.10 -0.37
CA ILE A 97 6.87 -13.38 0.35
C ILE A 97 6.37 -13.19 1.79
N SER A 98 6.81 -12.15 2.50
CA SER A 98 6.31 -11.88 3.86
C SER A 98 4.82 -11.60 3.88
N HIS A 99 4.29 -10.82 2.93
CA HIS A 99 2.85 -10.54 2.85
C HIS A 99 2.06 -11.83 2.57
N LYS A 100 2.53 -12.65 1.63
CA LYS A 100 1.90 -13.95 1.34
C LYS A 100 1.98 -14.92 2.52
N ALA A 101 3.09 -14.95 3.25
CA ALA A 101 3.24 -15.79 4.45
C ALA A 101 2.31 -15.34 5.57
N ILE A 102 2.15 -14.03 5.79
CA ILE A 102 1.18 -13.48 6.75
C ILE A 102 -0.25 -13.79 6.31
N GLU A 103 -0.58 -13.64 5.03
CA GLU A 103 -1.87 -14.03 4.44
C GLU A 103 -2.19 -15.50 4.76
N LEU A 104 -1.26 -16.41 4.47
CA LEU A 104 -1.41 -17.83 4.78
C LEU A 104 -1.57 -18.06 6.29
N GLY A 105 -0.74 -17.41 7.10
CA GLY A 105 -0.74 -17.55 8.55
C GLY A 105 -2.04 -17.12 9.24
N ILE A 106 -2.69 -16.06 8.73
CA ILE A 106 -3.99 -15.58 9.21
C ILE A 106 -5.10 -16.61 8.97
N HIS A 107 -4.98 -17.43 7.93
CA HIS A 107 -5.94 -18.46 7.55
C HIS A 107 -5.45 -19.89 7.87
N TRP A 108 -4.33 -20.02 8.59
CA TRP A 108 -3.67 -21.29 8.83
C TRP A 108 -4.45 -22.15 9.83
N GLN A 109 -4.44 -23.46 9.63
CA GLN A 109 -5.01 -24.40 10.59
C GLN A 109 -3.93 -24.84 11.58
N GLY A 110 -4.18 -24.59 12.87
CA GLY A 110 -3.22 -24.90 13.94
C GLY A 110 -2.24 -23.75 14.20
N GLU A 111 -1.15 -24.05 14.92
CA GLU A 111 -0.14 -23.06 15.29
C GLU A 111 0.76 -22.74 14.08
N PRO A 112 0.78 -21.48 13.59
CA PRO A 112 1.61 -21.11 12.46
C PRO A 112 3.08 -20.94 12.86
N HIS A 113 3.99 -21.70 12.23
CA HIS A 113 5.43 -21.46 12.39
C HIS A 113 5.95 -20.56 11.26
N PRO A 114 6.63 -19.42 11.56
CA PRO A 114 7.05 -18.45 10.55
C PRO A 114 7.87 -19.03 9.39
N GLY A 115 8.79 -19.95 9.68
CA GLY A 115 9.61 -20.60 8.65
C GLY A 115 8.81 -21.50 7.70
N ASP A 116 7.76 -22.15 8.21
CA ASP A 116 6.89 -23.02 7.42
C ASP A 116 6.01 -22.16 6.51
N LEU A 117 5.41 -21.09 7.06
CA LEU A 117 4.62 -20.13 6.29
C LEU A 117 5.42 -19.48 5.16
N VAL A 118 6.69 -19.14 5.39
CA VAL A 118 7.57 -18.58 4.36
C VAL A 118 7.87 -19.62 3.28
N THR A 119 8.11 -20.88 3.67
CA THR A 119 8.34 -21.97 2.71
C THR A 119 7.12 -22.19 1.82
N GLU A 120 5.92 -22.21 2.41
CA GLU A 120 4.66 -22.36 1.68
C GLU A 120 4.34 -21.14 0.81
N ALA A 121 4.61 -19.93 1.29
CA ALA A 121 4.46 -18.71 0.51
C ALA A 121 5.37 -18.73 -0.74
N MET A 122 6.64 -19.09 -0.58
CA MET A 122 7.58 -19.22 -1.70
C MET A 122 7.12 -20.29 -2.69
N ALA A 123 6.69 -21.46 -2.20
CA ALA A 123 6.19 -22.54 -3.06
C ALA A 123 4.94 -22.12 -3.85
N SER A 124 3.98 -21.47 -3.19
CA SER A 124 2.76 -20.96 -3.81
C SER A 124 3.08 -19.93 -4.90
N LEU A 125 3.92 -18.93 -4.60
CA LEU A 125 4.28 -17.89 -5.56
C LEU A 125 5.03 -18.48 -6.76
N ALA A 126 5.94 -19.43 -6.54
CA ALA A 126 6.70 -20.10 -7.61
C ALA A 126 5.85 -21.03 -8.52
N ALA A 127 4.64 -21.40 -8.09
CA ALA A 127 3.75 -22.31 -8.80
C ALA A 127 2.58 -21.60 -9.52
N THR A 128 2.48 -20.28 -9.40
CA THR A 128 1.39 -19.47 -9.99
C THR A 128 1.91 -18.55 -11.10
N ASP A 129 1.01 -17.91 -11.84
CA ASP A 129 1.35 -16.80 -12.74
C ASP A 129 1.56 -15.52 -11.91
N HIS A 130 2.72 -15.43 -11.26
CA HIS A 130 3.12 -14.32 -10.42
C HIS A 130 4.41 -13.69 -10.95
N TRP A 131 4.58 -12.39 -10.78
CA TRP A 131 5.78 -11.67 -11.23
C TRP A 131 7.09 -12.11 -10.54
N LEU A 132 7.01 -12.98 -9.53
CA LEU A 132 8.16 -13.58 -8.84
C LEU A 132 8.48 -15.00 -9.31
N THR A 133 7.65 -15.60 -10.15
CA THR A 133 7.72 -17.03 -10.49
C THR A 133 9.09 -17.40 -11.04
N ASP A 134 9.56 -16.69 -12.06
CA ASP A 134 10.86 -16.97 -12.69
C ASP A 134 12.01 -16.79 -11.70
N PHE A 135 12.00 -15.72 -10.90
CA PHE A 135 13.02 -15.49 -9.89
C PHE A 135 13.04 -16.59 -8.82
N LEU A 136 11.88 -17.00 -8.30
CA LEU A 136 11.83 -18.04 -7.27
C LEU A 136 12.24 -19.43 -7.80
N GLN A 137 11.97 -19.70 -9.08
CA GLN A 137 12.39 -20.93 -9.75
C GLN A 137 13.89 -20.97 -10.04
N THR A 138 14.51 -19.81 -10.31
CA THR A 138 15.91 -19.72 -10.76
C THR A 138 16.89 -19.18 -9.72
N CYS A 139 16.41 -18.64 -8.59
CA CYS A 139 17.26 -18.11 -7.53
C CYS A 139 18.21 -19.17 -6.97
N SER A 140 19.42 -18.72 -6.64
CA SER A 140 20.46 -19.55 -6.02
C SER A 140 20.04 -20.05 -4.63
N GLU A 141 20.72 -21.09 -4.15
CA GLU A 141 20.51 -21.58 -2.78
C GLU A 141 20.81 -20.51 -1.72
N ALA A 142 21.78 -19.63 -1.98
CA ALA A 142 22.13 -18.52 -1.11
C ALA A 142 21.00 -17.49 -1.02
N GLU A 143 20.46 -17.06 -2.18
CA GLU A 143 19.31 -16.15 -2.21
C GLU A 143 18.08 -16.78 -1.56
N ARG A 144 17.83 -18.07 -1.80
CA ARG A 144 16.74 -18.81 -1.16
C ARG A 144 16.87 -18.84 0.36
N ALA A 145 18.08 -19.09 0.87
CA ALA A 145 18.36 -19.05 2.30
C ALA A 145 18.17 -17.64 2.89
N GLU A 146 18.63 -16.61 2.18
CA GLU A 146 18.45 -15.22 2.58
C GLU A 146 16.97 -14.81 2.62
N LEU A 147 16.17 -15.20 1.62
CA LEU A 147 14.73 -14.96 1.58
C LEU A 147 14.03 -15.64 2.76
N ARG A 148 14.36 -16.90 3.07
CA ARG A 148 13.80 -17.62 4.22
C ARG A 148 14.10 -16.91 5.53
N SER A 149 15.36 -16.50 5.72
CA SER A 149 15.80 -15.78 6.91
C SER A 149 15.09 -14.43 7.06
N THR A 150 15.18 -13.59 6.02
CA THR A 150 14.74 -12.20 6.08
C THR A 150 13.21 -12.04 6.00
N ALA A 151 12.51 -12.94 5.30
CA ALA A 151 11.05 -12.97 5.34
C ALA A 151 10.53 -13.61 6.62
N GLY A 152 11.22 -14.63 7.15
CA GLY A 152 10.88 -15.29 8.41
C GLY A 152 10.90 -14.34 9.60
N ASP A 153 11.91 -13.48 9.69
CA ASP A 153 12.00 -12.41 10.69
C ASP A 153 10.76 -11.49 10.68
N ARG A 154 10.32 -11.05 9.50
CA ARG A 154 9.13 -10.19 9.36
C ARG A 154 7.84 -10.89 9.78
N VAL A 155 7.70 -12.16 9.43
CA VAL A 155 6.52 -12.97 9.77
C VAL A 155 6.48 -13.22 11.28
N ALA A 156 7.63 -13.54 11.90
CA ALA A 156 7.75 -13.70 13.34
C ALA A 156 7.35 -12.41 14.08
N LYS A 157 7.93 -11.27 13.70
CA LYS A 157 7.59 -9.95 14.25
C LYS A 157 6.09 -9.64 14.14
N PHE A 158 5.44 -9.99 13.03
CA PHE A 158 3.99 -9.82 12.90
C PHE A 158 3.23 -10.61 13.95
N PHE A 159 3.48 -11.91 14.11
CA PHE A 159 2.74 -12.74 15.07
C PHE A 159 3.07 -12.42 16.54
N GLU A 160 4.27 -11.91 16.84
CA GLU A 160 4.65 -11.45 18.18
C GLU A 160 4.03 -10.09 18.55
N CYS A 161 3.94 -9.17 17.59
CA CYS A 161 3.52 -7.78 17.84
C CYS A 161 2.06 -7.48 17.51
N PHE A 162 1.48 -8.19 16.54
CA PHE A 162 0.10 -8.00 16.12
C PHE A 162 -0.82 -8.95 16.92
N PRO A 163 -1.95 -8.46 17.45
CA PRO A 163 -2.86 -9.30 18.23
C PRO A 163 -3.44 -10.45 17.38
N PRO A 164 -3.66 -11.64 17.97
CA PRO A 164 -4.34 -12.73 17.29
C PRO A 164 -5.66 -12.25 16.69
N LEU A 165 -5.87 -12.50 15.39
CA LEU A 165 -7.04 -12.03 14.67
C LEU A 165 -8.26 -12.87 15.00
N GLU A 166 -9.32 -12.23 15.51
CA GLU A 166 -10.57 -12.92 15.80
C GLU A 166 -11.51 -12.94 14.58
N PRO A 167 -12.21 -14.06 14.30
CA PRO A 167 -13.15 -14.15 13.18
C PRO A 167 -14.21 -13.05 13.17
N ARG A 168 -14.67 -12.59 14.35
CA ARG A 168 -15.64 -11.50 14.48
C ARG A 168 -15.13 -10.15 13.97
N TRP A 169 -13.81 -9.96 13.89
CA TRP A 169 -13.21 -8.76 13.29
C TRP A 169 -13.22 -8.81 11.77
N ARG A 170 -13.63 -9.92 11.14
CA ARG A 170 -13.71 -10.08 9.69
C ARG A 170 -12.39 -9.67 8.99
N PRO A 171 -11.26 -10.31 9.34
CA PRO A 171 -9.99 -10.02 8.68
C PRO A 171 -10.07 -10.38 7.19
N VAL A 172 -9.63 -9.46 6.35
CA VAL A 172 -9.47 -9.68 4.90
C VAL A 172 -8.09 -9.21 4.50
N THR A 173 -7.29 -10.12 3.97
CA THR A 173 -5.91 -9.89 3.54
C THR A 173 -5.84 -9.64 2.04
N GLU A 174 -4.81 -8.91 1.60
CA GLU A 174 -4.43 -8.76 0.19
C GLU A 174 -5.59 -8.31 -0.74
N SER A 175 -6.50 -7.48 -0.21
CA SER A 175 -7.75 -7.12 -0.87
C SER A 175 -7.53 -6.09 -1.96
N SER A 176 -7.92 -6.42 -3.20
CA SER A 176 -7.85 -5.50 -4.34
C SER A 176 -9.00 -4.49 -4.32
N GLN A 177 -8.68 -3.24 -4.62
CA GLN A 177 -9.63 -2.14 -4.79
C GLN A 177 -9.45 -1.54 -6.18
N VAL A 178 -10.56 -1.33 -6.88
CA VAL A 178 -10.57 -0.70 -8.21
C VAL A 178 -11.66 0.34 -8.26
N VAL A 179 -11.33 1.54 -8.76
CA VAL A 179 -12.28 2.58 -9.11
C VAL A 179 -11.99 3.00 -10.54
N GLU A 180 -12.97 2.86 -11.41
CA GLU A 180 -12.90 3.33 -12.80
C GLU A 180 -13.56 4.70 -12.89
N LEU A 181 -12.94 5.61 -13.64
CA LEU A 181 -13.33 7.01 -13.84
C LEU A 181 -13.21 7.34 -15.33
N ALA A 182 -13.74 8.49 -15.76
CA ALA A 182 -13.67 8.98 -17.13
C ALA A 182 -14.11 7.93 -18.16
N GLY A 183 -15.25 7.29 -17.91
CA GLY A 183 -15.79 6.22 -18.77
C GLY A 183 -14.92 4.96 -18.85
N GLY A 184 -14.04 4.74 -17.87
CA GLY A 184 -13.13 3.58 -17.82
C GLY A 184 -11.72 3.85 -18.34
N ARG A 185 -11.46 5.07 -18.85
CA ARG A 185 -10.13 5.46 -19.36
C ARG A 185 -9.11 5.73 -18.26
N VAL A 186 -9.57 5.97 -17.03
CA VAL A 186 -8.70 6.08 -15.85
C VAL A 186 -9.10 5.01 -14.84
N ARG A 187 -8.16 4.15 -14.46
CA ARG A 187 -8.36 3.08 -13.49
C ARG A 187 -7.46 3.30 -12.28
N LEU A 188 -8.06 3.62 -11.15
CA LEU A 188 -7.35 3.68 -9.86
C LEU A 188 -7.33 2.30 -9.23
N ARG A 189 -6.15 1.79 -8.88
CA ARG A 189 -5.97 0.45 -8.29
C ARG A 189 -5.17 0.50 -6.99
N GLY A 190 -5.69 -0.20 -5.99
CA GLY A 190 -5.01 -0.46 -4.72
C GLY A 190 -5.05 -1.94 -4.35
N LYS A 191 -4.11 -2.35 -3.50
CA LYS A 191 -4.11 -3.66 -2.85
C LYS A 191 -3.76 -3.41 -1.39
N VAL A 192 -4.70 -3.71 -0.50
CA VAL A 192 -4.56 -3.47 0.94
C VAL A 192 -4.08 -4.74 1.61
N ASP A 193 -3.05 -4.65 2.44
CA ASP A 193 -2.45 -5.81 3.11
C ASP A 193 -3.43 -6.48 4.09
N LEU A 194 -4.09 -5.68 4.94
CA LEU A 194 -5.08 -6.17 5.90
C LEU A 194 -6.20 -5.16 6.12
N THR A 195 -7.44 -5.64 6.12
CA THR A 195 -8.58 -4.86 6.63
C THR A 195 -9.28 -5.59 7.74
N LEU A 196 -9.76 -4.83 8.73
CA LEU A 196 -10.54 -5.32 9.86
C LEU A 196 -11.85 -4.55 9.95
N GLY A 197 -12.94 -5.25 10.25
CA GLY A 197 -14.24 -4.67 10.51
C GLY A 197 -15.02 -4.32 9.24
N THR A 198 -16.26 -3.87 9.46
CA THR A 198 -17.22 -3.53 8.40
C THR A 198 -18.03 -2.31 8.82
N ALA A 199 -18.58 -1.58 7.85
CA ALA A 199 -19.56 -0.55 8.11
C ALA A 199 -20.90 -1.16 8.54
N ARG A 200 -21.71 -0.40 9.29
CA ARG A 200 -23.08 -0.75 9.67
C ARG A 200 -23.98 0.45 9.36
N GLY A 201 -24.78 0.35 8.29
CA GLY A 201 -25.46 1.54 7.74
C GLY A 201 -24.41 2.60 7.40
N THR A 202 -24.62 3.82 7.88
CA THR A 202 -23.70 4.96 7.71
C THR A 202 -22.56 5.01 8.73
N GLN A 203 -22.53 4.09 9.71
CA GLN A 203 -21.49 4.05 10.72
C GLN A 203 -20.26 3.29 10.22
N ALA A 204 -19.11 3.97 10.20
CA ALA A 204 -17.86 3.38 9.74
C ALA A 204 -17.24 2.47 10.82
N GLY A 205 -16.96 1.22 10.45
CA GLY A 205 -16.30 0.26 11.35
C GLY A 205 -15.02 -0.35 10.80
N LYS A 206 -14.71 -0.13 9.52
CA LYS A 206 -13.55 -0.73 8.85
C LYS A 206 -12.26 0.02 9.20
N VAL A 207 -11.18 -0.72 9.41
CA VAL A 207 -9.80 -0.23 9.52
C VAL A 207 -9.01 -0.80 8.35
N ILE A 208 -8.23 0.05 7.67
CA ILE A 208 -7.27 -0.37 6.63
C ILE A 208 -5.87 -0.33 7.24
N ILE A 209 -5.12 -1.42 7.10
CA ILE A 209 -3.79 -1.60 7.68
C ILE A 209 -2.83 -1.96 6.55
N ASP A 210 -1.72 -1.22 6.46
CA ASP A 210 -0.61 -1.49 5.55
C ASP A 210 0.61 -1.87 6.41
N LEU A 211 1.21 -3.02 6.10
CA LEU A 211 2.32 -3.60 6.84
C LEU A 211 3.62 -3.03 6.27
N LYS A 212 4.43 -2.44 7.16
CA LYS A 212 5.68 -1.79 6.77
C LYS A 212 6.85 -2.43 7.49
N SER A 213 7.93 -2.59 6.74
CA SER A 213 9.27 -2.84 7.26
C SER A 213 10.11 -1.57 7.18
N GLY A 214 11.04 -1.38 8.12
CA GLY A 214 11.95 -0.25 8.16
C GLY A 214 11.35 1.02 8.74
N THR A 215 12.03 2.14 8.49
CA THR A 215 11.72 3.42 9.10
C THR A 215 10.41 4.01 8.59
N PRO A 216 9.62 4.65 9.46
CA PRO A 216 8.47 5.44 9.06
C PRO A 216 8.78 6.50 8.01
N ASN A 217 7.96 6.55 6.97
CA ASN A 217 8.06 7.50 5.87
C ASN A 217 6.70 8.22 5.71
N PRO A 218 6.67 9.56 5.56
CA PRO A 218 5.45 10.31 5.31
C PRO A 218 4.60 9.78 4.15
N VAL A 219 5.22 9.24 3.09
CA VAL A 219 4.54 8.65 1.93
C VAL A 219 3.62 7.49 2.32
N HIS A 220 3.95 6.75 3.39
CA HIS A 220 3.13 5.64 3.87
C HIS A 220 1.73 6.11 4.32
N ARG A 221 1.59 7.36 4.80
CA ARG A 221 0.28 7.92 5.13
C ARG A 221 -0.50 8.27 3.87
N ASP A 222 0.15 8.87 2.88
CA ASP A 222 -0.50 9.21 1.62
C ASP A 222 -1.00 7.96 0.87
N ASP A 223 -0.24 6.86 0.90
CA ASP A 223 -0.66 5.55 0.39
C ASP A 223 -1.99 5.10 1.01
N LEU A 224 -2.10 5.22 2.34
CA LEU A 224 -3.28 4.81 3.08
C LEU A 224 -4.48 5.72 2.84
N ARG A 225 -4.26 7.04 2.69
CA ARG A 225 -5.31 7.99 2.32
C ARG A 225 -5.89 7.67 0.94
N PHE A 226 -5.04 7.27 0.00
CA PHE A 226 -5.49 6.76 -1.30
C PHE A 226 -6.35 5.50 -1.16
N TYR A 227 -5.96 4.51 -0.35
CA TYR A 227 -6.79 3.32 -0.10
C TYR A 227 -8.10 3.64 0.61
N ALA A 228 -8.12 4.61 1.53
CA ALA A 228 -9.35 5.08 2.17
C ALA A 228 -10.31 5.69 1.15
N LEU A 229 -9.81 6.51 0.22
CA LEU A 229 -10.60 7.09 -0.88
C LEU A 229 -11.20 6.00 -1.77
N LEU A 230 -10.40 5.03 -2.22
CA LEU A 230 -10.89 3.92 -3.05
C LEU A 230 -11.97 3.11 -2.32
N ASP A 231 -11.76 2.80 -1.04
CA ASP A 231 -12.73 2.06 -0.26
C ASP A 231 -14.03 2.85 -0.04
N ALA A 232 -13.93 4.15 0.24
CA ALA A 232 -15.08 5.04 0.42
C ALA A 232 -15.99 5.05 -0.82
N ILE A 233 -15.43 5.18 -2.01
CA ILE A 233 -16.18 5.17 -3.27
C ILE A 233 -16.79 3.78 -3.54
N ARG A 234 -16.01 2.72 -3.35
CA ARG A 234 -16.40 1.35 -3.66
C ARG A 234 -17.49 0.82 -2.72
N VAL A 235 -17.34 1.05 -1.42
CA VAL A 235 -18.24 0.53 -0.37
C VAL A 235 -19.39 1.48 -0.12
N GLY A 236 -19.18 2.78 -0.33
CA GLY A 236 -20.14 3.83 -0.05
C GLY A 236 -19.99 4.48 1.33
N ILE A 237 -19.23 3.85 2.23
CA ILE A 237 -18.89 4.38 3.54
C ILE A 237 -17.38 4.21 3.73
N PRO A 238 -16.64 5.27 4.10
CA PRO A 238 -15.20 5.17 4.29
C PRO A 238 -14.83 4.25 5.47
N PRO A 239 -13.59 3.74 5.49
CA PRO A 239 -13.01 3.21 6.72
C PRO A 239 -13.00 4.30 7.79
N ARG A 240 -13.05 3.93 9.07
CA ARG A 240 -12.96 4.91 10.17
C ARG A 240 -11.52 5.31 10.49
N LEU A 241 -10.57 4.45 10.13
CA LEU A 241 -9.18 4.54 10.55
C LEU A 241 -8.30 3.89 9.49
N VAL A 242 -7.16 4.50 9.22
CA VAL A 242 -6.07 3.85 8.49
C VAL A 242 -4.86 3.71 9.40
N ALA A 243 -4.05 2.68 9.19
CA ALA A 243 -2.86 2.44 10.01
C ALA A 243 -1.69 1.87 9.20
N SER A 244 -0.50 2.43 9.39
CA SER A 244 0.75 1.77 9.02
C SER A 244 1.24 0.99 10.23
N PHE A 245 1.36 -0.34 10.10
CA PHE A 245 1.94 -1.18 11.15
C PHE A 245 3.41 -1.43 10.85
N TYR A 246 4.30 -0.85 11.65
CA TYR A 246 5.75 -0.97 11.47
C TYR A 246 6.27 -2.18 12.23
N LEU A 247 6.60 -3.25 11.49
CA LEU A 247 7.04 -4.53 12.06
C LEU A 247 8.30 -4.39 12.91
N ASP A 248 9.27 -3.57 12.47
CA ASP A 248 10.52 -3.36 13.21
C ASP A 248 10.35 -2.51 14.48
N LEU A 249 9.23 -1.79 14.60
CA LEU A 249 8.91 -0.97 15.77
C LEU A 249 7.86 -1.63 16.68
N GLY A 250 7.13 -2.63 16.18
CA GLY A 250 5.95 -3.17 16.84
C GLY A 250 4.88 -2.10 17.10
N GLU A 251 4.75 -1.11 16.21
CA GLU A 251 3.92 0.08 16.42
C GLU A 251 2.95 0.32 15.26
N ALA A 252 1.68 0.55 15.59
CA ALA A 252 0.69 1.04 14.64
C ALA A 252 0.65 2.58 14.67
N ARG A 253 0.95 3.22 13.54
CA ARG A 253 0.73 4.65 13.35
C ARG A 253 -0.58 4.87 12.64
N THR A 254 -1.51 5.53 13.32
CA THR A 254 -2.90 5.64 12.89
C THR A 254 -3.24 7.04 12.43
N GLU A 255 -4.22 7.14 11.54
CA GLU A 255 -4.84 8.40 11.11
C GLU A 255 -6.35 8.18 10.99
N PRO A 256 -7.18 8.92 11.77
CA PRO A 256 -8.62 8.89 11.61
C PRO A 256 -9.02 9.38 10.22
N VAL A 257 -9.98 8.71 9.61
CA VAL A 257 -10.48 9.10 8.30
C VAL A 257 -11.59 10.14 8.50
N THR A 258 -11.43 11.29 7.88
CA THR A 258 -12.39 12.40 7.89
C THR A 258 -12.79 12.77 6.47
N VAL A 259 -13.83 13.61 6.31
CA VAL A 259 -14.21 14.14 5.00
C VAL A 259 -13.05 14.93 4.39
N ASP A 260 -12.46 15.85 5.15
CA ASP A 260 -11.31 16.67 4.71
C ASP A 260 -10.12 15.83 4.25
N LEU A 261 -9.86 14.69 4.92
CA LEU A 261 -8.81 13.76 4.52
C LEU A 261 -9.11 13.13 3.17
N LEU A 262 -10.37 12.73 2.93
CA LEU A 262 -10.80 12.15 1.66
C LEU A 262 -10.78 13.18 0.53
N GLU A 263 -11.19 14.42 0.79
CA GLU A 263 -11.09 15.53 -0.17
C GLU A 263 -9.63 15.86 -0.50
N THR A 264 -8.74 15.83 0.50
CA THR A 264 -7.29 15.95 0.27
C THR A 264 -6.75 14.81 -0.59
N ALA A 265 -7.22 13.58 -0.36
CA ALA A 265 -6.85 12.43 -1.17
C ALA A 265 -7.37 12.55 -2.62
N VAL A 266 -8.57 13.11 -2.82
CA VAL A 266 -9.10 13.46 -4.15
C VAL A 266 -8.17 14.45 -4.84
N ALA A 267 -7.87 15.59 -4.19
CA ALA A 267 -7.01 16.63 -4.75
C ALA A 267 -5.64 16.07 -5.16
N ARG A 268 -4.97 15.32 -4.27
CA ARG A 268 -3.68 14.67 -4.57
C ARG A 268 -3.77 13.67 -5.71
N THR A 269 -4.85 12.88 -5.78
CA THR A 269 -5.03 11.89 -6.84
C THR A 269 -5.24 12.59 -8.19
N THR A 270 -6.09 13.61 -8.24
CA THR A 270 -6.34 14.42 -9.44
C THR A 270 -5.08 15.13 -9.92
N ASP A 271 -4.34 15.80 -9.03
CA ASP A 271 -3.08 16.47 -9.37
C ASP A 271 -2.06 15.49 -9.97
N GLY A 272 -1.85 14.36 -9.29
CA GLY A 272 -0.92 13.33 -9.77
C GLY A 272 -1.28 12.78 -11.14
N ILE A 273 -2.57 12.52 -11.39
CA ILE A 273 -3.04 12.02 -12.70
C ILE A 273 -2.85 13.07 -13.78
N ARG A 274 -3.23 14.32 -13.53
CA ARG A 274 -3.01 15.43 -14.47
C ARG A 274 -1.54 15.60 -14.80
N ARG A 275 -0.66 15.48 -13.79
CA ARG A 275 0.78 15.53 -14.04
C ARG A 275 1.28 14.33 -14.83
N LEU A 276 0.81 13.13 -14.54
CA LEU A 276 1.18 11.93 -15.30
C LEU A 276 0.83 12.07 -16.78
N THR A 277 -0.40 12.50 -17.10
CA THR A 277 -0.83 12.61 -18.50
C THR A 277 -0.12 13.75 -19.23
N ALA A 278 0.04 14.91 -18.58
CA ALA A 278 0.76 16.03 -19.18
C ALA A 278 2.25 15.69 -19.46
N LEU A 279 2.90 14.93 -18.58
CA LEU A 279 4.28 14.47 -18.78
C LEU A 279 4.38 13.49 -19.94
N ARG A 280 3.47 12.51 -20.01
CA ARG A 280 3.43 11.52 -21.10
C ARG A 280 3.10 12.14 -22.46
N ALA A 281 2.19 13.11 -22.48
CA ALA A 281 1.86 13.88 -23.68
C ALA A 281 2.95 14.90 -24.08
N GLY A 282 3.96 15.12 -23.22
CA GLY A 282 5.02 16.10 -23.46
C GLY A 282 4.54 17.55 -23.41
N THR A 283 3.37 17.83 -22.82
CA THR A 283 2.78 19.17 -22.74
C THR A 283 3.36 20.00 -21.59
N THR A 284 4.12 19.36 -20.69
CA THR A 284 4.85 20.02 -19.60
C THR A 284 6.26 19.47 -19.45
N ALA A 285 7.19 20.31 -19.00
CA ALA A 285 8.51 19.87 -18.57
C ALA A 285 8.45 19.18 -17.19
N PRO A 286 9.27 18.13 -16.95
CA PRO A 286 9.36 17.47 -15.65
C PRO A 286 10.05 18.34 -14.61
N VAL A 287 9.54 18.30 -13.38
CA VAL A 287 10.07 19.04 -12.23
C VAL A 287 11.04 18.18 -11.40
N HIS A 288 12.20 18.77 -11.09
CA HIS A 288 13.16 18.20 -10.15
C HIS A 288 12.67 18.36 -8.70
N ARG A 289 12.74 17.29 -7.93
CA ARG A 289 12.47 17.27 -6.49
C ARG A 289 13.46 16.32 -5.81
N PRO A 290 14.70 16.79 -5.55
CA PRO A 290 15.73 15.96 -4.94
C PRO A 290 15.31 15.43 -3.56
N SER A 291 15.69 14.19 -3.25
CA SER A 291 15.31 13.48 -2.02
C SER A 291 16.27 12.30 -1.78
N PRO A 292 16.16 11.54 -0.68
CA PRO A 292 16.93 10.31 -0.47
C PRO A 292 16.83 9.32 -1.64
N ALA A 293 15.72 9.39 -2.38
CA ALA A 293 15.47 8.58 -3.57
C ALA A 293 16.47 8.85 -4.73
N CYS A 294 17.22 9.96 -4.68
CA CYS A 294 18.29 10.26 -5.63
C CYS A 294 19.41 9.21 -5.63
N ARG A 295 19.66 8.53 -4.49
CA ARG A 295 20.69 7.48 -4.35
C ARG A 295 20.49 6.29 -5.29
N TRP A 296 19.26 6.10 -5.76
CA TRP A 296 18.87 5.01 -6.66
C TRP A 296 18.29 5.53 -7.98
N CYS A 297 18.52 6.80 -8.32
CA CYS A 297 18.01 7.41 -9.54
C CYS A 297 18.86 7.00 -10.75
N PRO A 298 18.27 6.45 -11.84
CA PRO A 298 19.03 5.96 -13.00
C PRO A 298 19.79 7.08 -13.73
N VAL A 299 19.33 8.33 -13.62
CA VAL A 299 19.95 9.50 -14.27
C VAL A 299 20.77 10.36 -13.32
N LEU A 300 21.12 9.84 -12.13
CA LEU A 300 21.91 10.60 -11.14
C LEU A 300 23.24 11.11 -11.72
N ALA A 301 23.90 10.30 -12.55
CA ALA A 301 25.20 10.63 -13.14
C ALA A 301 25.16 11.98 -13.89
N THR A 302 24.04 12.31 -14.54
CA THR A 302 23.86 13.54 -15.31
C THR A 302 22.97 14.59 -14.61
N CYS A 303 22.21 14.22 -13.59
CA CYS A 303 21.32 15.11 -12.83
C CYS A 303 22.06 16.01 -11.81
N GLU A 304 22.32 17.27 -12.17
CA GLU A 304 22.96 18.24 -11.27
C GLU A 304 22.21 18.45 -9.94
N PRO A 305 20.87 18.69 -9.92
CA PRO A 305 20.14 18.85 -8.66
C PRO A 305 20.24 17.62 -7.73
N GLY A 306 20.24 16.41 -8.31
CA GLY A 306 20.37 15.17 -7.55
C GLY A 306 21.75 14.99 -6.94
N ARG A 307 22.82 15.29 -7.70
CA ARG A 307 24.20 15.24 -7.19
C ARG A 307 24.43 16.27 -6.08
N ALA A 308 23.92 17.49 -6.27
CA ALA A 308 24.02 18.54 -5.26
C ALA A 308 23.34 18.14 -3.94
N TRP A 309 22.15 17.51 -4.02
CA TRP A 309 21.44 17.02 -2.85
C TRP A 309 22.21 15.92 -2.11
N ILE A 310 22.76 14.92 -2.83
CA ILE A 310 23.53 13.83 -2.21
C ILE A 310 24.79 14.37 -1.53
N ALA A 311 25.46 15.35 -2.13
CA ALA A 311 26.64 15.97 -1.53
C ALA A 311 26.28 16.68 -0.21
N ALA A 312 25.16 17.41 -0.17
CA ALA A 312 24.70 18.11 1.03
C ALA A 312 24.10 17.21 2.12
N ASP A 313 23.55 16.04 1.77
CA ASP A 313 23.01 15.05 2.72
C ASP A 313 24.12 14.16 3.33
N GLY A 314 25.33 14.21 2.77
CA GLY A 314 26.50 13.47 3.27
C GLY A 314 27.36 14.22 4.30
N ASP A 315 27.09 15.51 4.51
CA ASP A 315 27.67 16.37 5.56
C ASP A 315 26.75 16.44 6.79
#